data_AF-A0A9D0H0J3-F1
#
_entry.id   AF-A0A9D0H0J3-F1
#
_cell.length_a   1.000
_cell.length_b   1.000
_cell.length_c   1.000
_cell.angle_alpha   90.00
_cell.angle_beta   90.00
_cell.angle_gamma   90.00
#
_symmetry.space_group_name_H-M   'P 1'
#
loop_
_entity.id
_entity.type
_entity.pdbx_description
1 polymer ?
#
loop_
_entity_poly.entity_id
_entity_poly.type
_entity_poly.pdbx_seq_one_letter_code
_entity_poly.pdbx_strand_id
1 'polypeptide(L)' 'DDVGIIDRHISRFLFEKGLVKPRKTITKKVYLECEEALEKIAADLGLKLSELDLYIFYIKTGKVLK' A
#
# COMPACT_ATOMS: atom_id res chain seq x y z
N ASP A 1 -11.65 -5.50 -16.04
CA ASP A 1 -10.77 -4.39 -15.61
C ASP A 1 -10.44 -4.52 -14.14
N ASP A 2 -9.32 -5.17 -13.83
CA ASP A 2 -8.85 -5.43 -12.46
C ASP A 2 -7.52 -4.67 -12.23
N VAL A 3 -7.56 -3.35 -12.43
CA VAL A 3 -6.37 -2.49 -12.32
C VAL A 3 -6.65 -1.38 -11.32
N GLY A 4 -6.45 -1.67 -10.04
CA GLY A 4 -6.67 -0.68 -8.99
C GLY A 4 -6.62 -1.20 -7.56
N ILE A 5 -5.73 -2.14 -7.21
CA ILE A 5 -5.58 -2.60 -5.82
C ILE A 5 -4.91 -1.52 -4.94
N ILE A 6 -4.41 -0.39 -5.49
CA ILE A 6 -4.12 0.79 -4.65
C ILE A 6 -5.45 1.48 -4.31
N ASP A 7 -6.16 0.92 -3.35
CA ASP A 7 -7.31 1.55 -2.74
C ASP A 7 -6.85 2.78 -1.91
N ARG A 8 -7.77 3.69 -1.59
CA ARG A 8 -7.43 4.88 -0.77
C ARG A 8 -6.79 4.51 0.57
N HIS A 9 -7.03 3.29 1.07
CA HIS A 9 -6.42 2.85 2.31
C HIS A 9 -4.90 2.64 2.21
N ILE A 10 -4.37 2.09 1.10
CA ILE A 10 -2.94 1.82 0.92
C ILE A 10 -2.19 3.12 0.71
N SER A 11 -2.67 3.97 -0.21
CA SER A 11 -2.08 5.30 -0.43
C SER A 11 -2.04 6.12 0.86
N ARG A 12 -3.11 6.09 1.66
CA ARG A 12 -3.15 6.74 2.96
C ARG A 12 -2.13 6.15 3.94
N PHE A 13 -1.98 4.82 3.99
CA PHE A 13 -0.94 4.17 4.80
C PHE A 13 0.48 4.59 4.39
N LEU A 14 0.76 4.61 3.08
CA LEU A 14 2.05 5.05 2.55
C LEU A 14 2.35 6.51 2.89
N PHE A 15 1.35 7.38 2.82
CA PHE A 15 1.48 8.78 3.23
C PHE A 15 1.67 8.92 4.74
N GLU A 16 0.93 8.17 5.56
CA GLU A 16 1.04 8.17 7.03
C GLU A 16 2.40 7.68 7.50
N LYS A 17 2.98 6.69 6.82
CA LYS A 17 4.32 6.17 7.10
C LYS A 17 5.45 7.00 6.50
N GLY A 18 5.13 8.00 5.67
CA GLY A 18 6.13 8.84 4.99
C GLY A 18 6.89 8.12 3.87
N LEU A 19 6.39 6.98 3.39
CA LEU A 19 6.99 6.18 2.33
C LEU A 19 6.80 6.82 0.94
N VAL A 20 5.67 7.52 0.76
CA VAL A 20 5.38 8.30 -0.44
C VAL A 20 4.98 9.71 0.01
N LYS A 21 5.36 10.72 -0.78
CA LYS A 21 4.95 12.11 -0.49
C LYS A 21 3.43 12.23 -0.52
N PRO A 22 2.80 12.84 0.51
CA PRO A 22 1.36 13.05 0.53
C PRO A 22 0.94 13.97 -0.62
N ARG A 23 -0.03 13.52 -1.40
CA ARG A 23 -0.58 14.27 -2.55
C ARG A 23 -2.10 14.28 -2.48
N LYS A 24 -2.70 15.42 -2.81
CA LYS A 24 -4.17 15.56 -2.90
C LYS A 24 -4.76 14.74 -4.05
N THR A 25 -4.01 14.55 -5.13
CA THR A 25 -4.47 13.87 -6.34
C THR A 25 -3.61 12.63 -6.58
N ILE A 26 -4.26 11.48 -6.68
CA ILE A 26 -3.63 10.24 -7.15
C ILE A 26 -3.59 10.33 -8.68
N THR A 27 -2.48 10.82 -9.22
CA THR A 27 -2.22 10.69 -10.66
C THR A 27 -1.60 9.33 -10.95
N LYS A 28 -1.57 8.90 -12.22
CA LYS A 28 -0.93 7.64 -12.62
C LYS A 28 0.52 7.51 -12.10
N LYS A 29 1.25 8.63 -12.05
CA LYS A 29 2.61 8.66 -11.50
C LYS A 29 2.65 8.34 -10.00
N VAL A 30 1.70 8.88 -9.24
CA VAL A 30 1.58 8.61 -7.80
C VAL A 30 1.20 7.17 -7.56
N TYR A 31 0.34 6.60 -8.41
CA TYR A 31 -0.02 5.19 -8.34
C TYR A 31 1.23 4.30 -8.49
N LEU A 32 2.06 4.56 -9.51
CA LEU A 32 3.33 3.84 -9.71
C LEU A 32 4.32 4.05 -8.57
N GLU A 33 4.45 5.29 -8.05
CA GLU A 33 5.29 5.58 -6.87
C GLU A 33 4.84 4.76 -5.65
N CYS A 34 3.53 4.61 -5.44
CA CYS A 34 2.97 3.78 -4.38
C CYS A 34 3.22 2.28 -4.59
N GLU A 35 3.04 1.81 -5.82
CA GLU A 35 3.26 0.41 -6.19
C GLU A 35 4.72 0.01 -6.00
N GLU A 36 5.68 0.80 -6.48
CA GLU A 36 7.12 0.57 -6.27
C GLU A 36 7.48 0.56 -4.77
N ALA A 37 6.87 1.43 -3.98
CA ALA A 37 7.12 1.47 -2.54
C ALA A 37 6.61 0.19 -1.85
N LEU A 38 5.43 -0.30 -2.22
CA LEU A 38 4.88 -1.55 -1.69
C LEU A 38 5.70 -2.75 -2.13
N GLU A 39 6.13 -2.78 -3.39
CA GLU A 39 6.89 -3.88 -3.95
C GLU A 39 8.26 -4.00 -3.26
N LYS A 40 8.90 -2.87 -2.93
CA LYS A 40 10.12 -2.84 -2.11
C LYS A 40 9.88 -3.40 -0.71
N ILE A 41 8.81 -2.98 -0.03
CA ILE A 41 8.48 -3.49 1.31
C ILE A 41 8.18 -4.99 1.27
N ALA A 42 7.44 -5.42 0.26
CA ALA A 42 7.12 -6.83 0.03
C ALA A 42 8.41 -7.64 -0.18
N ALA A 43 9.32 -7.15 -1.03
CA ALA A 43 10.61 -7.76 -1.28
C ALA A 43 11.49 -7.83 -0.01
N ASP A 44 11.57 -6.73 0.76
CA ASP A 44 12.36 -6.66 2.00
C ASP A 44 11.82 -7.63 3.07
N LEU A 45 10.50 -7.85 3.11
CA LEU A 45 9.85 -8.80 4.02
C LEU A 45 9.78 -10.23 3.46
N GLY A 46 10.13 -10.44 2.19
CA GLY A 46 9.95 -11.72 1.48
C GLY A 46 8.48 -12.12 1.31
N LEU A 47 7.56 -11.15 1.32
CA LEU A 47 6.11 -11.35 1.21
C LEU A 47 5.62 -11.05 -0.20
N LYS A 48 4.47 -11.62 -0.57
CA LYS A 48 3.73 -11.18 -1.76
C LYS A 48 2.98 -9.89 -1.46
N LEU A 49 2.72 -9.08 -2.49
CA LEU A 49 1.87 -7.88 -2.38
C LEU A 49 0.49 -8.18 -1.75
N SER A 50 -0.09 -9.35 -2.07
CA SER A 50 -1.36 -9.81 -1.47
C SER A 50 -1.27 -10.07 0.04
N GLU A 51 -0.12 -10.56 0.52
CA GLU A 51 0.12 -10.79 1.95
C GLU A 51 0.42 -9.48 2.67
N LEU A 52 1.16 -8.59 2.01
CA LEU A 52 1.43 -7.25 2.51
C LEU A 52 0.13 -6.44 2.68
N ASP A 53 -0.84 -6.57 1.77
CA ASP A 53 -2.14 -5.92 1.90
C ASP A 53 -2.87 -6.36 3.18
N LEU A 54 -2.95 -7.67 3.42
CA LEU A 54 -3.51 -8.22 4.66
C LEU A 54 -2.73 -7.74 5.89
N TYR A 55 -1.41 -7.61 5.78
CA TYR A 55 -0.55 -7.14 6.84
C TYR A 55 -0.77 -5.66 7.16
N ILE A 56 -0.90 -4.81 6.14
CA ILE A 56 -1.25 -3.39 6.27
C ILE A 56 -2.62 -3.26 6.91
N PHE A 57 -3.59 -4.08 6.48
CA PHE A 57 -4.92 -4.12 7.10
C PHE A 57 -4.86 -4.47 8.58
N TYR A 58 -4.07 -5.49 8.94
CA TYR A 58 -3.85 -5.89 10.33
C TYR A 58 -3.19 -4.79 11.15
N ILE A 59 -2.14 -4.14 10.63
CA ILE A 59 -1.48 -3.00 11.30
C ILE A 59 -2.47 -1.85 11.53
N LYS A 60 -3.38 -1.61 10.59
CA LYS A 60 -4.31 -0.49 10.63
C LYS A 60 -5.50 -0.72 11.56
N THR A 61 -6.02 -1.95 11.62
CA THR A 61 -7.23 -2.27 12.38
C THR A 61 -6.97 -3.01 13.68
N GLY A 62 -5.77 -3.58 13.85
CA GLY A 62 -5.43 -4.46 14.97
C GLY A 62 -6.25 -5.76 15.01
N LYS A 63 -7.02 -6.06 13.95
CA LYS A 63 -7.88 -7.24 13.85
C LYS A 63 -7.44 -8.07 12.66
N VAL A 64 -7.17 -9.35 12.89
CA VAL A 64 -7.09 -10.32 11.79
C VAL A 64 -8.53 -10.61 11.38
N LEU A 65 -8.91 -10.27 10.14
CA LEU A 65 -10.14 -10.80 9.56
C LEU A 65 -9.95 -12.32 9.47
N LYS A 66 -10.68 -13.05 10.32
CA LYS A 66 -10.74 -14.50 10.33
C LYS A 66 -12.09 -14.94 9.79
#